data_AF-A0AB39XW93-F1
#
_entry.id   AF-A0AB39XW93-F1
#
_cell.length_a   1.000
_cell.length_b   1.000
_cell.length_c   1.000
_cell.angle_alpha   90.00
_cell.angle_beta   90.00
_cell.angle_gamma   90.00
#
_symmetry.space_group_name_H-M   'P 1'
#
loop_
_entity.id
_entity.type
_entity.pdbx_description
1 polymer ?
#
loop_
_entity_poly.entity_id
_entity_poly.type
_entity_poly.pdbx_seq_one_letter_code
_entity_poly.pdbx_strand_id
1 'polypeptide(L)' 'MRRTSVALILAILSSVAWADDFVGQTSVIDGDTLDMHGVRIRLWGIDAP' A
#
# COMPACT_ATOMS: atom_id res chain seq x y z
N MET A 1 -12.70 26.70 19.24
CA MET A 1 -12.56 27.60 18.07
C MET A 1 -11.23 27.40 17.32
N ARG A 2 -10.04 27.54 17.93
CA ARG A 2 -8.76 27.31 17.21
C ARG A 2 -8.57 25.88 16.65
N ARG A 3 -8.87 24.85 17.46
CA ARG A 3 -8.74 23.43 17.03
C ARG A 3 -9.68 23.07 15.88
N THR A 4 -10.92 23.57 15.94
CA THR A 4 -11.94 23.34 14.90
C THR A 4 -11.56 24.03 13.59
N SER A 5 -10.97 25.23 13.65
CA SER A 5 -10.45 25.91 12.47
C SER A 5 -9.29 25.14 11.82
N VAL A 6 -8.35 24.60 12.62
CA VAL A 6 -7.25 23.78 12.10
C VAL A 6 -7.76 22.50 11.45
N ALA A 7 -8.73 21.81 12.07
CA ALA A 7 -9.33 20.60 11.51
C ALA A 7 -10.06 20.86 10.19
N LEU A 8 -10.79 21.98 10.08
CA LEU A 8 -11.45 22.39 8.84
C LEU A 8 -10.44 22.69 7.73
N ILE A 9 -9.35 23.38 8.05
CA ILE A 9 -8.29 23.66 7.08
C ILE A 9 -7.65 22.35 6.59
N LEU A 10 -7.36 21.41 7.48
CA LEU A 10 -6.80 20.10 7.12
C LEU A 10 -7.77 19.29 6.25
N ALA A 11 -9.06 19.33 6.54
CA ALA A 11 -10.09 18.64 5.75
C ALA A 11 -10.27 19.24 4.34
N ILE A 12 -10.10 20.56 4.19
CA ILE A 12 -10.15 21.21 2.87
C ILE A 12 -8.89 20.89 2.05
N LEU A 13 -7.74 20.75 2.71
CA LEU A 13 -6.45 20.48 2.07
C LEU A 13 -6.18 18.99 1.81
N SER A 14 -6.99 18.07 2.35
CA SER A 14 -6.81 16.64 2.10
C SER A 14 -7.21 16.26 0.68
N SER A 15 -6.38 15.47 0.00
CA SER A 15 -6.73 14.85 -1.28
C SER A 15 -7.43 13.51 -1.09
N VAL A 16 -8.20 13.08 -2.09
CA VAL A 16 -8.75 11.72 -2.14
C VAL A 16 -7.61 10.76 -2.49
N ALA A 17 -7.43 9.72 -1.68
CA ALA A 17 -6.52 8.61 -2.00
C ALA A 17 -7.28 7.56 -2.81
N TRP A 18 -6.80 7.28 -4.03
CA TRP A 18 -7.27 6.14 -4.83
C TRP A 18 -6.26 5.02 -4.73
N ALA A 19 -6.75 3.78 -4.68
CA ALA A 19 -5.89 2.63 -4.85
C ALA A 19 -5.32 2.66 -6.27
N ASP A 20 -4.02 2.43 -6.39
CA ASP A 20 -3.34 2.32 -7.67
C ASP A 20 -3.10 0.85 -8.00
N ASP A 21 -2.98 0.56 -9.29
CA ASP A 21 -2.69 -0.78 -9.78
C ASP A 21 -1.20 -1.11 -9.57
N PHE A 22 -0.93 -2.22 -8.89
CA PHE A 22 0.43 -2.72 -8.72
C PHE A 22 0.71 -3.87 -9.70
N VAL A 23 1.11 -3.51 -10.93
CA VAL A 23 1.25 -4.44 -12.06
C VAL A 23 2.68 -4.40 -12.60
N GLY A 24 3.24 -5.58 -12.88
CA GLY A 24 4.59 -5.72 -13.42
C GLY A 24 5.06 -7.16 -13.44
N GLN A 25 6.27 -7.38 -13.98
CA GLN A 25 6.93 -8.68 -13.92
C GLN A 25 7.47 -8.91 -12.51
N THR A 26 7.26 -10.11 -11.98
CA THR A 26 7.77 -10.53 -10.67
C THR A 26 8.80 -11.64 -10.81
N SER A 27 9.63 -11.79 -9.77
CA SER A 27 10.46 -12.97 -9.54
C SER A 27 9.93 -13.72 -8.31
N VAL A 28 9.95 -15.04 -8.38
CA VAL A 28 9.69 -15.88 -7.18
C VAL A 28 10.98 -15.90 -6.37
N ILE A 29 10.90 -15.52 -5.09
CA ILE A 29 12.07 -15.52 -4.19
C ILE A 29 11.91 -16.50 -3.02
N ASP A 30 10.69 -16.94 -2.75
CA ASP A 30 10.36 -17.98 -1.77
C ASP A 30 9.05 -18.67 -2.19
N GLY A 31 8.71 -19.80 -1.55
CA GLY A 31 7.51 -20.60 -1.87
C GLY A 31 6.19 -19.84 -1.75
N ASP A 32 6.15 -18.76 -0.97
CA ASP A 32 4.98 -17.87 -0.83
C ASP A 32 5.30 -16.39 -1.11
N THR A 33 6.49 -16.05 -1.60
CA THR A 33 6.91 -14.65 -1.70
C THR A 33 7.39 -14.30 -3.11
N LEU A 34 6.78 -13.25 -3.66
CA LEU A 34 7.16 -12.62 -4.92
C LEU A 34 7.94 -11.34 -4.65
N ASP A 35 8.95 -11.05 -5.48
CA ASP A 35 9.61 -9.75 -5.55
C ASP A 35 9.21 -9.02 -6.85
N MET A 36 8.80 -7.77 -6.71
CA MET A 36 8.58 -6.85 -7.81
C MET A 36 9.38 -5.57 -7.55
N HIS A 37 10.56 -5.47 -8.17
CA HIS A 37 11.42 -4.28 -8.07
C HIS A 37 11.70 -3.86 -6.61
N GLY A 38 11.94 -4.82 -5.72
CA GLY A 38 12.22 -4.57 -4.29
C GLY A 38 10.99 -4.51 -3.39
N VAL A 39 9.78 -4.60 -3.96
CA VAL A 39 8.54 -4.80 -3.18
C VAL A 39 8.30 -6.29 -3.03
N ARG A 40 8.19 -6.76 -1.79
CA ARG A 40 7.88 -8.16 -1.47
C ARG A 40 6.40 -8.36 -1.22
N ILE A 41 5.79 -9.26 -1.97
CA ILE A 41 4.39 -9.65 -1.82
C ILE A 41 4.34 -11.08 -1.28
N ARG A 42 3.79 -11.26 -0.08
CA ARG A 42 3.58 -12.57 0.52
C ARG A 42 2.16 -13.07 0.22
N LEU A 43 2.06 -14.31 -0.23
CA LEU A 43 0.82 -15.00 -0.55
C LEU A 43 0.25 -15.62 0.74
N TRP A 44 -0.77 -14.98 1.28
CA TRP A 44 -1.45 -15.49 2.48
C TRP A 44 -2.19 -16.80 2.18
N GLY A 45 -2.15 -17.74 3.13
CA GLY A 45 -2.78 -19.04 2.99
C GLY A 45 -1.95 -20.08 2.22
N ILE A 46 -0.74 -19.74 1.81
CA ILE A 46 0.28 -20.68 1.33
C ILE A 46 1.24 -20.93 2.48
N ASP A 47 1.38 -22.19 2.89
CA ASP A 47 2.38 -22.63 3.85
C ASP A 47 3.63 -23.06 3.08
N ALA A 48 4.59 -22.15 2.95
CA ALA A 48 5.84 -22.39 2.25
C ALA A 48 6.91 -22.97 3.20
N PRO A 49 7.70 -23.99 2.76
CA PRO A 49 8.79 -24.59 3.54
C PRO A 49 9.95 -23.64 3.88
#